data_AF-A0A6C0RBD1-F1
#
_entry.id   AF-A0A6C0RBD1-F1
#
_cell.length_a   1.000
_cell.length_b   1.000
_cell.length_c   1.000
_cell.angle_alpha   90.00
_cell.angle_beta   90.00
_cell.angle_gamma   90.00
#
_symmetry.space_group_name_H-M   'P 1'
#
loop_
_entity.id
_entity.type
_entity.pdbx_description
1 polymer ?
#
loop_
_entity_poly.entity_id
_entity_poly.type
_entity_poly.pdbx_seq_one_letter_code
_entity_poly.pdbx_strand_id
1 'polypeptide(L)'
;MKCNKVHNKLIFFLEKELPVSEMEQVQKHLDECSECALFAAEMKNTLSILDSDKVRDENPFFFTRVKARLENQAEEQLSARPVLTKVLQPVAFSIILLLGIYGGFKLGQAPKTDFADNSLSEQEMVPYWNELDAEPIESFLME
;
A
#
# COMPACT_ATOMS: atom_id res chain seq x y z
N MET A 1 -23.43 24.26 43.01
CA MET A 1 -22.65 24.76 41.84
C MET A 1 -23.27 26.09 41.36
N LYS A 2 -22.63 26.83 40.44
CA LYS A 2 -23.30 27.97 39.77
C LYS A 2 -24.23 27.43 38.67
N CYS A 3 -25.44 27.97 38.52
CA CYS A 3 -26.44 27.52 37.53
C CYS A 3 -25.85 27.43 36.11
N ASN A 4 -25.10 28.44 35.68
CA ASN A 4 -24.44 28.44 34.36
C ASN A 4 -23.50 27.23 34.16
N LYS A 5 -22.75 26.83 35.20
CA LYS A 5 -21.89 25.65 35.08
C LYS A 5 -22.70 24.34 34.98
N VAL A 6 -23.88 24.28 35.61
CA VAL A 6 -24.76 23.11 35.50
C VAL A 6 -25.39 23.05 34.12
N HIS A 7 -25.86 24.17 33.57
CA HIS A 7 -26.44 24.21 32.22
C HIS A 7 -25.47 23.68 31.16
N ASN A 8 -24.19 24.06 31.22
CA ASN A 8 -23.17 23.54 30.28
C ASN A 8 -22.88 22.04 30.46
N LYS A 9 -23.09 21.51 31.66
CA LYS A 9 -22.81 20.10 31.98
C LYS A 9 -24.06 19.21 31.91
N LEU A 10 -25.23 19.79 31.65
CA LEU A 10 -26.50 19.11 31.80
C LEU A 10 -26.70 18.00 30.78
N ILE A 11 -26.24 18.21 29.54
CA ILE A 11 -26.30 17.19 28.49
C ILE A 11 -25.47 15.96 28.87
N PHE A 12 -24.22 16.16 29.29
CA PHE A 12 -23.33 15.09 29.74
C PHE A 12 -23.85 14.38 31.01
N PHE A 13 -24.59 15.09 31.86
CA PHE A 13 -25.27 14.50 33.01
C PHE A 13 -26.42 13.58 32.58
N LEU A 14 -27.26 14.02 31.64
CA LEU A 14 -28.38 13.23 31.12
C LEU A 14 -27.91 11.98 30.35
N GLU A 15 -26.80 12.09 29.62
CA GLU A 15 -26.18 10.98 28.86
C GLU A 15 -25.25 10.11 29.72
N LYS A 16 -25.03 10.45 31.00
CA LYS A 16 -24.15 9.75 31.96
C LYS A 16 -22.67 9.68 31.52
N GLU A 17 -22.19 10.73 30.87
CA GLU A 17 -20.80 10.86 30.42
C GLU A 17 -19.89 11.62 31.40
N LEU A 18 -20.46 12.11 32.51
CA LEU A 18 -19.68 12.82 33.53
C LEU A 18 -18.98 11.85 34.51
N PRO A 19 -17.80 12.24 35.05
CA PRO A 19 -17.20 11.54 36.18
C PRO A 19 -18.15 11.48 37.38
N VAL A 20 -18.09 10.39 38.16
CA VAL A 20 -18.97 10.13 39.32
C VAL A 20 -19.03 11.31 40.30
N SER A 21 -17.88 11.93 40.58
CA SER A 21 -17.78 13.09 41.48
C SER A 21 -18.50 14.34 40.96
N GLU A 22 -18.60 14.51 39.64
CA GLU A 22 -19.31 15.63 39.01
C GLU A 22 -20.81 15.34 38.87
N MET A 23 -21.18 14.08 38.61
CA MET A 23 -22.56 13.62 38.61
C MET A 23 -23.25 13.93 39.94
N GLU A 24 -22.60 13.63 41.07
CA GLU A 24 -23.15 13.93 42.40
C GLU A 24 -23.30 15.43 42.65
N GLN A 25 -22.37 16.25 42.16
CA GLN A 25 -22.44 17.71 42.33
C GLN A 25 -23.57 18.34 41.51
N VAL A 26 -23.80 17.83 40.31
CA VAL A 26 -24.92 18.26 39.45
C VAL A 26 -26.24 17.80 40.07
N GLN A 27 -26.34 16.54 40.52
CA GLN A 27 -27.54 16.02 41.18
C GLN A 27 -27.93 16.87 42.39
N LYS A 28 -26.98 17.15 43.29
CA LYS A 28 -27.25 18.02 44.46
C LYS A 28 -27.77 19.40 44.06
N HIS A 29 -27.25 19.98 42.97
CA HIS A 29 -27.72 21.28 42.51
C HIS A 29 -29.13 21.23 41.92
N LEU A 30 -29.50 20.14 41.24
CA LEU A 30 -30.86 19.93 40.74
C LEU A 30 -31.87 19.74 41.88
N ASP A 31 -31.45 19.11 42.97
CA ASP A 31 -32.30 18.96 44.17
C ASP A 31 -32.52 20.30 44.90
N GLU A 32 -31.55 21.22 44.83
CA GLU A 32 -31.59 22.54 45.49
C GLU A 32 -32.22 23.65 44.62
N CYS A 33 -32.16 23.55 43.29
CA CYS A 33 -32.55 24.63 42.37
C CYS A 33 -33.68 24.20 41.42
N SER A 34 -34.88 24.72 41.69
CA SER A 34 -36.08 24.43 40.88
C SER A 34 -35.95 24.84 39.42
N GLU A 35 -35.32 25.98 39.14
CA GLU A 35 -35.09 26.48 37.77
C GLU A 35 -34.25 25.50 36.94
N CYS A 36 -33.14 25.03 37.51
CA CYS A 36 -32.25 24.07 36.85
C CYS A 36 -32.93 22.69 36.70
N ALA A 37 -33.75 22.28 37.67
CA ALA A 37 -34.51 21.04 37.61
C ALA A 37 -35.58 21.06 36.49
N LEU A 38 -36.31 22.17 36.35
CA LEU A 38 -37.27 22.36 35.27
C LEU A 38 -36.59 22.32 33.89
N PHE A 39 -35.47 23.03 33.74
CA PHE A 39 -34.70 23.03 32.50
C PHE A 39 -34.16 21.63 32.16
N ALA A 40 -33.71 20.86 33.15
CA ALA A 40 -33.30 19.47 32.97
C ALA A 40 -34.44 18.56 32.50
N ALA A 41 -35.64 18.75 33.05
CA ALA A 41 -36.83 17.99 32.65
C ALA A 41 -37.25 18.31 31.21
N GLU A 42 -37.24 19.59 30.84
CA GLU A 42 -37.54 20.04 29.47
C GLU A 42 -36.53 19.48 28.45
N MET A 43 -35.23 19.55 28.77
CA MET A 43 -34.18 18.99 27.93
C MET A 43 -34.34 17.47 27.77
N LYS A 44 -34.60 16.75 28.85
CA LYS A 44 -34.84 15.30 28.83
C LYS A 44 -36.05 14.93 27.97
N ASN A 45 -37.15 15.67 28.09
CA ASN A 45 -38.33 15.46 27.25
C ASN A 45 -38.01 15.69 25.77
N THR A 46 -37.28 16.76 25.45
CA THR A 46 -36.87 17.06 24.08
C THR A 46 -36.02 15.93 23.50
N LEU A 47 -35.03 15.43 24.25
CA LEU A 47 -34.19 14.29 23.82
C LEU A 47 -34.99 13.00 23.62
N SER A 48 -36.01 12.75 24.44
CA SER A 48 -36.84 11.54 24.32
C SER A 48 -37.61 11.45 23.00
N ILE A 49 -37.93 12.59 22.37
CA ILE A 49 -38.59 12.63 21.05
C ILE A 49 -37.64 12.08 19.98
N LEU A 50 -36.35 12.43 20.05
CA LEU A 50 -35.33 11.90 19.13
C LEU A 50 -35.11 10.40 19.33
N ASP A 51 -35.22 9.90 20.57
CA ASP A 51 -35.12 8.46 20.84
C ASP A 51 -36.29 7.67 20.25
N SER A 52 -37.50 8.25 20.18
CA SER A 52 -38.65 7.58 19.58
C SER A 52 -38.58 7.49 18.05
N ASP A 53 -37.95 8.47 17.40
CA ASP A 53 -37.77 8.51 15.93
C ASP A 53 -36.58 7.69 15.46
N LYS A 54 -35.79 7.12 16.39
CA LYS A 54 -34.66 6.28 16.06
C LYS A 54 -35.15 4.99 15.41
N VAL A 55 -35.12 4.97 14.08
CA VAL A 55 -35.44 3.81 13.24
C VAL A 55 -34.60 2.62 13.71
N ARG A 56 -35.26 1.66 14.38
CA ARG A 56 -34.68 0.37 14.79
C ARG A 56 -34.70 -0.66 13.67
N ASP A 57 -34.65 -0.21 12.42
CA ASP A 57 -34.64 -1.13 11.28
C ASP A 57 -33.23 -1.72 11.16
N GLU A 58 -32.95 -2.64 12.07
CA GLU A 58 -31.77 -3.46 12.07
C GLU A 58 -31.84 -4.36 10.85
N ASN A 59 -31.32 -3.85 9.73
CA ASN A 59 -31.16 -4.63 8.51
C ASN A 59 -30.60 -6.01 8.89
N PRO A 60 -31.35 -7.10 8.66
CA PRO A 60 -31.01 -8.44 9.17
C PRO A 60 -29.62 -8.94 8.75
N PHE A 61 -29.06 -8.35 7.68
CA PHE A 61 -27.76 -8.71 7.13
C PHE A 61 -26.66 -7.69 7.41
N PHE A 62 -26.93 -6.63 8.18
CA PHE A 62 -25.91 -5.62 8.49
C PHE A 62 -24.76 -6.24 9.28
N PHE A 63 -25.07 -6.96 10.35
CA PHE A 63 -24.05 -7.61 11.19
C PHE A 63 -23.24 -8.64 10.41
N THR A 64 -23.90 -9.48 9.61
CA THR A 64 -23.22 -10.50 8.80
C THR A 64 -22.32 -9.88 7.74
N ARG A 65 -22.77 -8.81 7.06
CA ARG A 65 -21.97 -8.10 6.05
C ARG A 65 -20.78 -7.36 6.65
N VAL A 66 -20.92 -6.78 7.84
CA VAL A 66 -19.82 -6.12 8.57
C VAL A 66 -18.82 -7.16 9.04
N LYS A 67 -19.27 -8.26 9.64
CA LYS A 67 -18.42 -9.37 10.08
C LYS A 67 -17.61 -9.94 8.91
N ALA A 68 -18.27 -10.24 7.79
CA ALA A 68 -17.59 -10.73 6.59
C ALA A 68 -16.55 -9.75 6.06
N ARG A 69 -16.79 -8.44 6.11
CA ARG A 69 -15.80 -7.43 5.71
C ARG A 69 -14.57 -7.42 6.61
N LEU A 70 -14.75 -7.56 7.92
CA LEU A 70 -13.64 -7.61 8.87
C LEU A 70 -12.81 -8.89 8.71
N GLU A 71 -13.48 -10.03 8.55
CA GLU A 71 -12.83 -11.32 8.29
C GLU A 71 -12.07 -11.29 6.96
N ASN A 72 -12.68 -10.79 5.88
CA ASN A 72 -12.01 -10.66 4.58
C ASN A 72 -10.81 -9.70 4.62
N GLN A 73 -10.86 -8.61 5.39
CA GLN A 73 -9.69 -7.73 5.55
C GLN A 73 -8.56 -8.40 6.34
N ALA A 74 -8.88 -9.18 7.36
CA ALA A 74 -7.89 -9.97 8.10
C ALA A 74 -7.31 -11.10 7.23
N GLU A 75 -8.14 -11.76 6.42
CA GLU A 75 -7.76 -12.80 5.48
C GLU A 75 -7.04 -12.27 4.24
N GLU A 76 -7.26 -11.03 3.78
CA GLU A 76 -6.46 -10.41 2.72
C GLU A 76 -5.06 -10.02 3.21
N GLN A 77 -4.93 -9.73 4.52
CA GLN A 77 -3.62 -9.51 5.14
C GLN A 77 -2.87 -10.83 5.39
N LEU A 78 -3.59 -11.92 5.66
CA LEU A 78 -3.04 -13.28 5.89
C LEU A 78 -3.01 -14.17 4.65
N SER A 79 -3.75 -13.84 3.60
CA SER A 79 -3.60 -14.38 2.25
C SER A 79 -2.30 -13.83 1.73
N ALA A 80 -1.24 -14.48 2.21
CA ALA A 80 0.10 -14.42 1.73
C ALA A 80 0.05 -14.40 0.20
N ARG A 81 0.05 -13.19 -0.36
CA ARG A 81 0.63 -12.93 -1.67
C ARG A 81 2.03 -13.50 -1.49
N PRO A 82 2.30 -14.72 -2.00
CA PRO A 82 3.31 -15.54 -1.36
C PRO A 82 4.60 -14.79 -1.58
N VAL A 83 5.29 -14.43 -0.50
CA VAL A 83 6.63 -13.82 -0.59
C VAL A 83 7.51 -14.68 -1.52
N LEU A 84 7.21 -15.98 -1.55
CA LEU A 84 7.66 -16.95 -2.54
C LEU A 84 7.48 -16.50 -4.01
N THR A 85 6.30 -16.06 -4.49
CA THR A 85 6.18 -15.61 -5.91
C THR A 85 6.88 -14.30 -6.17
N LYS A 86 6.95 -13.39 -5.18
CA LYS A 86 7.69 -12.13 -5.32
C LYS A 86 9.21 -12.30 -5.38
N VAL A 87 9.76 -13.36 -4.76
CA VAL A 87 11.21 -13.63 -4.77
C VAL A 87 11.60 -14.69 -5.80
N LEU A 88 10.78 -15.72 -6.01
CA LEU A 88 11.07 -16.81 -6.94
C LEU A 88 11.08 -16.35 -8.39
N GLN A 89 10.22 -15.39 -8.75
CA GLN A 89 10.16 -14.83 -10.11
C GLN A 89 11.46 -14.13 -10.51
N PRO A 90 12.01 -13.13 -9.76
CA PRO A 90 13.27 -12.49 -10.13
C PRO A 90 14.48 -13.44 -10.03
N VAL A 91 14.48 -14.39 -9.09
CA VAL A 91 15.55 -15.39 -8.97
C VAL A 91 15.60 -16.32 -10.18
N ALA A 92 14.45 -16.79 -10.67
CA ALA A 92 14.39 -17.65 -11.86
C ALA A 92 14.93 -16.92 -13.11
N PHE A 93 14.55 -15.65 -13.31
CA PHE A 93 15.09 -14.84 -14.42
C PHE A 93 16.61 -14.62 -14.30
N SER A 94 17.12 -14.38 -13.09
CA SER A 94 18.56 -14.22 -12.85
C SER A 94 19.34 -15.51 -13.17
N ILE A 95 18.81 -16.68 -12.77
CA ILE A 95 19.44 -17.98 -13.04
C ILE A 95 19.47 -18.26 -14.55
N ILE A 96 18.36 -18.00 -15.27
CA ILE A 96 18.29 -18.20 -16.72
C ILE A 96 19.30 -17.30 -17.43
N LEU A 97 19.42 -16.03 -17.01
CA LEU A 97 20.37 -15.08 -17.58
C LEU A 97 21.82 -15.56 -17.36
N LEU A 98 22.17 -16.00 -16.16
CA LEU A 98 23.49 -16.54 -15.86
C LEU A 98 23.81 -17.80 -16.67
N LEU A 99 22.83 -18.72 -16.81
CA LEU A 99 22.98 -19.91 -17.65
C LEU A 99 23.15 -19.55 -19.13
N GLY A 100 22.44 -18.53 -19.61
CA GLY A 100 22.58 -18.02 -20.97
C GLY A 100 23.97 -17.42 -21.22
N ILE A 101 24.47 -16.59 -20.31
CA ILE A 101 25.82 -16.02 -20.40
C ILE A 101 26.87 -17.11 -20.34
N TYR A 102 26.79 -18.02 -19.36
CA TYR A 102 27.74 -19.11 -19.20
C TYR A 102 27.73 -20.06 -20.40
N GLY A 103 26.54 -20.42 -20.87
CA GLY A 103 26.34 -21.23 -22.07
C GLY A 103 26.93 -20.56 -23.30
N GLY A 104 26.65 -19.27 -23.50
CA GLY A 104 27.22 -18.47 -24.58
C GLY A 104 28.75 -18.40 -24.51
N PHE A 105 29.32 -18.22 -23.32
CA PHE A 105 30.77 -18.19 -23.13
C PHE A 105 31.42 -19.53 -23.45
N LYS A 106 30.83 -20.64 -22.99
CA LYS A 106 31.34 -22.00 -23.27
C LYS A 106 31.21 -22.37 -24.75
N LEU A 107 30.13 -21.96 -25.41
CA LEU A 107 29.90 -22.25 -26.83
C LEU A 107 30.74 -21.33 -27.74
N GLY A 108 31.00 -20.10 -27.31
CA GLY A 108 31.85 -19.13 -28.00
C GLY A 108 33.34 -19.40 -27.85
N GLN A 109 33.74 -20.18 -26.85
CA GLN A 109 35.06 -20.81 -26.83
C GLN A 109 35.05 -22.00 -27.79
N ALA A 110 35.20 -21.72 -29.08
CA ALA A 110 35.69 -22.74 -30.01
C ALA A 110 36.98 -23.32 -29.41
N PRO A 111 37.16 -24.65 -29.38
CA PRO A 111 38.39 -25.24 -28.88
C PRO A 111 39.55 -24.62 -29.66
N LYS A 112 40.45 -23.93 -28.95
CA LYS A 112 41.79 -23.70 -29.48
C LYS A 112 42.43 -25.08 -29.55
N THR A 113 42.21 -25.76 -30.66
CA THR A 113 43.01 -26.91 -31.00
C THR A 113 44.43 -26.38 -31.12
N ASP A 114 45.27 -26.74 -30.16
CA ASP A 114 46.72 -26.53 -30.23
C ASP A 114 47.27 -27.37 -31.40
N PHE A 115 47.00 -26.93 -32.61
CA PHE A 115 47.80 -27.26 -33.77
C PHE A 115 48.77 -26.10 -33.94
N ALA A 116 49.98 -26.30 -33.44
CA ALA A 116 51.13 -25.59 -33.96
C ALA A 116 51.16 -25.82 -35.48
N ASP A 117 50.79 -24.81 -36.27
CA ASP A 117 51.68 -24.11 -37.19
C ASP A 117 50.88 -23.20 -38.15
N ASN A 118 51.46 -22.04 -38.47
CA ASN A 118 51.06 -21.05 -39.49
C ASN A 118 49.81 -20.15 -39.29
N SER A 119 50.07 -18.99 -38.67
CA SER A 119 49.84 -17.65 -39.25
C SER A 119 48.77 -17.51 -40.36
N LEU A 120 47.48 -17.56 -40.02
CA LEU A 120 46.38 -17.12 -40.90
C LEU A 120 45.18 -16.65 -40.08
N SER A 121 45.37 -15.61 -39.26
CA SER A 121 44.27 -14.89 -38.62
C SER A 121 44.44 -13.39 -38.82
N GLU A 122 44.52 -12.94 -40.08
CA GLU A 122 44.42 -11.50 -40.39
C GLU A 122 44.12 -11.17 -41.86
N GLN A 123 43.38 -11.98 -42.63
CA GLN A 123 42.99 -11.50 -43.97
C GLN A 123 41.78 -12.22 -44.57
N GLU A 124 40.58 -11.78 -44.24
CA GLU A 124 39.47 -11.82 -45.20
C GLU A 124 38.41 -10.76 -44.88
N MET A 125 38.86 -9.50 -44.80
CA MET A 125 38.00 -8.36 -45.10
C MET A 125 37.98 -8.22 -46.63
N VAL A 126 36.80 -8.38 -47.20
CA VAL A 126 36.46 -8.39 -48.63
C VAL A 126 37.29 -7.35 -49.44
N PRO A 127 38.04 -7.78 -50.48
CA PRO A 127 39.00 -6.93 -51.20
C PRO A 127 38.37 -5.84 -52.10
N TYR A 128 37.04 -5.78 -52.16
CA TYR A 128 36.30 -4.86 -53.05
C TYR A 128 36.03 -3.47 -52.44
N TRP A 129 36.36 -3.23 -51.17
CA TRP A 129 36.04 -1.97 -50.49
C TRP A 129 37.23 -1.00 -50.37
N ASN A 130 38.45 -1.42 -50.72
CA ASN A 130 39.64 -0.59 -50.58
C ASN A 130 40.28 -0.29 -51.94
N GLU A 131 39.55 0.38 -52.83
CA GLU A 131 40.11 0.92 -54.08
C GLU A 131 41.20 1.97 -53.83
N LEU A 132 41.21 2.60 -52.65
CA LEU A 132 42.22 3.59 -52.26
C LEU A 132 43.62 2.97 -52.06
N ASP A 133 43.70 1.68 -51.77
CA ASP A 133 44.96 0.91 -51.74
C ASP A 133 45.34 0.37 -53.12
N ALA A 134 44.34 0.09 -53.97
CA ALA A 134 44.54 -0.50 -55.29
C ALA A 134 45.09 0.51 -56.30
N GLU A 135 44.73 1.80 -56.17
CA GLU A 135 45.26 2.89 -56.98
C GLU A 135 45.86 3.98 -56.07
N PRO A 136 47.20 4.04 -55.90
CA PRO A 136 47.82 5.07 -55.09
C PRO A 136 47.61 6.45 -55.75
N ILE A 137 47.26 7.47 -54.95
CA ILE A 137 47.02 8.88 -55.36
C ILE A 137 48.10 9.47 -56.29
N GLU A 138 49.30 8.91 -56.25
CA GLU A 138 50.42 9.25 -57.13
C GLU A 138 50.09 9.02 -58.62
N SER A 139 49.30 7.99 -58.97
CA SER A 139 48.89 7.74 -60.36
C SER A 139 47.91 8.79 -60.87
N PHE A 140 47.02 9.29 -60.01
CA PHE A 140 46.04 10.34 -60.34
C PHE A 140 46.68 11.73 -60.50
N LEU A 141 47.87 11.95 -59.92
CA LEU A 141 48.60 13.22 -59.97
C LEU A 141 49.62 13.30 -61.12
N MET A 142 49.82 12.21 -61.87
CA MET A 142 50.73 12.16 -63.04
C MET A 142 50.01 12.21 -64.40
N GLU A 143 48.69 12.38 -64.45
CA GLU A 143 47.91 12.68 -65.67
C GLU A 143 47.65 14.19 -65.81
#